data_AF-A0A099K917-F1
#
_entry.id   AF-A0A099K917-F1
#
_cell.length_a   1.000
_cell.length_b   1.000
_cell.length_c   1.000
_cell.angle_alpha   90.00
_cell.angle_beta   90.00
_cell.angle_gamma   90.00
#
_symmetry.space_group_name_H-M   'P 1'
#
loop_
_entity.id
_entity.type
_entity.pdbx_description
1 polymer ?
#
loop_
_entity_poly.entity_id
_entity_poly.type
_entity_poly.pdbx_seq_one_letter_code
_entity_poly.pdbx_strand_id
1 'polypeptide(L)' 'MALCVIANPDGSLVSSPVSVNDCSGYVLVDSNEYLLMLQTYAITPLEIAQSFTWGFGTYISFWFMGYAIKNARKTIKQV' A
#
# COMPACT_ATOMS: atom_id res chain seq x y z
N MET A 1 11.82 5.53 -13.75
CA MET A 1 11.80 6.52 -12.65
C MET A 1 13.02 6.23 -11.79
N ALA A 2 14.00 7.13 -11.73
CA ALA A 2 15.20 6.90 -10.93
C ALA A 2 14.86 6.86 -9.43
N LEU A 3 15.43 5.90 -8.71
CA LEU A 3 15.25 5.71 -7.27
C LEU A 3 16.54 6.12 -6.53
N CYS A 4 16.40 6.72 -5.36
CA CYS A 4 17.55 7.06 -4.52
C CYS A 4 18.05 5.81 -3.79
N VAL A 5 19.32 5.47 -3.94
CA VAL A 5 19.97 4.39 -3.21
C VAL A 5 21.14 4.94 -2.41
N ILE A 6 21.22 4.56 -1.13
CA ILE A 6 22.33 4.91 -0.25
C ILE A 6 23.25 3.70 -0.20
N ALA A 7 24.51 3.89 -0.59
CA ALA A 7 25.54 2.87 -0.45
C ALA A 7 26.10 2.95 0.98
N ASN A 8 25.85 1.92 1.77
CA ASN A 8 26.46 1.79 3.09
C ASN A 8 27.93 1.35 2.96
N PRO A 9 28.80 1.65 3.94
CA PRO A 9 30.24 1.33 3.89
C PRO A 9 30.57 -0.17 3.80
N ASP A 10 29.60 -1.04 4.08
CA ASP A 10 29.62 -2.50 3.92
C ASP A 10 29.35 -2.97 2.48
N GLY A 11 29.09 -2.05 1.54
CA GLY A 11 28.84 -2.36 0.13
C GLY A 11 27.39 -2.76 -0.17
N SER A 12 26.49 -2.70 0.82
CA SER A 12 25.05 -2.89 0.60
C SER A 12 24.39 -1.62 0.06
N LEU A 13 23.43 -1.80 -0.85
CA LEU A 13 22.62 -0.72 -1.40
C LEU A 13 21.25 -0.73 -0.70
N VAL A 14 20.91 0.34 -0.01
CA VAL A 14 19.61 0.49 0.64
C VAL A 14 18.80 1.54 -0.11
N SER A 15 17.61 1.16 -0.60
CA SER A 15 16.70 2.08 -1.27
C SER A 15 16.06 3.03 -0.27
N SER A 16 16.19 4.34 -0.48
CA SER A 16 15.66 5.38 0.40
C SER A 16 14.46 6.07 -0.25
N PRO A 17 13.39 6.44 0.49
CA PRO A 17 12.20 7.11 -0.06
C PRO A 17 12.42 8.60 -0.41
N VAL A 18 13.66 9.07 -0.43
CA VAL A 18 14.02 10.48 -0.66
C VAL A 18 13.92 10.81 -2.16
N SER A 19 13.53 12.05 -2.46
CA SER A 19 13.38 12.52 -3.84
C SER A 19 14.73 12.48 -4.59
N VAL A 20 14.69 12.17 -5.89
CA VAL A 20 15.90 11.99 -6.73
C VAL A 20 16.81 13.21 -6.77
N ASN A 21 16.27 14.39 -6.46
CA ASN A 21 16.99 15.67 -6.47
C ASN A 21 17.95 15.85 -5.29
N ASP A 22 17.77 15.10 -4.20
CA ASP A 22 18.60 15.19 -2.99
C ASP A 22 19.62 14.03 -2.88
N CYS A 23 19.75 13.20 -3.92
CA CYS A 23 20.68 12.08 -3.90
C CYS A 23 22.12 12.55 -4.20
N SER A 24 23.04 12.25 -3.27
CA SER A 24 24.45 12.67 -3.31
C SER A 24 25.29 11.95 -4.39
N GLY A 25 24.77 10.91 -5.04
CA GLY A 25 25.51 10.15 -6.05
C GLY A 25 24.64 9.24 -6.92
N TYR A 26 25.24 8.77 -8.01
CA TYR A 26 24.62 7.85 -8.97
C TYR A 26 25.37 6.52 -8.94
N VAL A 27 24.62 5.42 -8.85
CA VAL A 27 25.16 4.06 -8.98
C VAL A 27 24.63 3.46 -10.27
N LEU A 28 25.53 2.97 -11.11
CA LEU A 28 25.18 2.24 -12.31
C LEU A 28 24.87 0.80 -11.89
N VAL A 29 23.63 0.39 -12.10
CA VAL A 29 23.14 -0.96 -11.82
C VAL A 29 22.78 -1.62 -13.16
N ASP A 30 23.04 -2.91 -13.29
CA ASP A 30 22.61 -3.65 -14.47
C ASP A 30 21.08 -3.58 -14.64
N SER A 31 20.62 -3.56 -15.89
CA SER A 31 19.21 -3.47 -16.23
C SER A 31 18.33 -4.53 -15.55
N ASN A 32 18.84 -5.75 -15.35
CA ASN A 32 18.11 -6.83 -14.71
C ASN A 32 17.93 -6.60 -13.19
N GLU A 33 19.01 -6.16 -12.53
CA GLU A 33 19.01 -5.86 -11.09
C GLU A 33 18.14 -4.63 -10.77
N TYR A 34 18.10 -3.65 -11.68
CA TYR A 34 17.24 -2.49 -11.56
C TYR A 34 15.75 -2.85 -11.62
N LEU A 35 15.35 -3.81 -12.46
CA LEU A 35 13.97 -4.30 -12.52
C LEU A 35 13.58 -5.05 -11.24
N LEU A 36 14.48 -5.84 -10.68
CA LEU A 36 14.26 -6.55 -9.41
C LEU A 36 14.09 -5.57 -8.23
N MET A 37 14.90 -4.50 -8.17
CA MET A 37 14.73 -3.44 -7.17
C MET A 37 13.45 -2.61 -7.35
N LEU A 38 12.98 -2.43 -8.59
CA LEU A 38 11.71 -1.75 -8.84
C LEU A 38 10.52 -2.60 -8.41
N GLN A 39 10.61 -3.91 -8.56
CA GLN A 39 9.52 -4.82 -8.24
C GLN A 39 9.22 -4.86 -6.73
N THR A 40 10.21 -4.61 -5.87
CA THR A 40 10.00 -4.47 -4.42
C THR A 40 9.36 -3.14 -4.01
N TYR A 41 9.42 -2.11 -4.85
CA TYR A 41 8.82 -0.79 -4.60
C TYR A 41 7.48 -0.59 -5.33
N ALA A 42 7.20 -1.43 -6.33
CA ALA A 42 5.97 -1.39 -7.08
C ALA A 42 4.82 -1.88 -6.18
N ILE A 43 3.95 -0.94 -5.77
CA ILE A 43 2.70 -1.27 -5.12
C ILE A 43 1.95 -2.25 -6.03
N THR A 44 1.70 -3.45 -5.54
CA THR A 44 1.06 -4.47 -6.34
C THR A 44 -0.44 -4.17 -6.45
N PRO A 45 -1.09 -4.48 -7.58
CA PRO A 45 -2.54 -4.35 -7.70
C PRO A 45 -3.28 -5.20 -6.66
N LEU A 46 -2.64 -6.27 -6.17
CA LEU A 46 -3.17 -7.11 -5.10
C LEU A 46 -3.22 -6.38 -3.76
N GLU A 47 -2.17 -5.65 -3.36
CA GLU A 47 -2.16 -4.87 -2.11
C GLU A 47 -3.21 -3.75 -2.12
N ILE A 48 -3.40 -3.12 -3.27
CA ILE A 48 -4.45 -2.09 -3.46
C ILE A 48 -5.83 -2.73 -3.30
N ALA A 49 -6.08 -3.85 -3.98
CA ALA A 49 -7.36 -4.55 -3.91
C ALA A 49 -7.67 -5.04 -2.49
N GLN A 50 -6.67 -5.56 -1.77
CA GLN A 50 -6.83 -6.01 -0.39
C GLN A 50 -7.16 -4.84 0.54
N SER A 51 -6.40 -3.75 0.46
CA SER A 51 -6.61 -2.56 1.28
C SER A 51 -7.97 -1.93 1.02
N PHE A 52 -8.37 -1.84 -0.25
CA PHE A 52 -9.71 -1.36 -0.63
C PHE A 52 -10.82 -2.28 -0.12
N THR A 53 -10.67 -3.60 -0.27
CA THR A 53 -11.68 -4.58 0.16
C THR A 53 -11.89 -4.52 1.67
N TRP A 54 -10.83 -4.38 2.46
CA TRP A 54 -10.97 -4.24 3.91
C TRP A 54 -11.58 -2.90 4.31
N GLY A 55 -11.13 -1.78 3.72
CA GLY A 55 -11.70 -0.46 4.02
C GLY A 55 -13.18 -0.35 3.64
N PHE A 56 -13.52 -0.72 2.40
CA PHE A 56 -14.87 -0.65 1.88
C PHE A 56 -15.78 -1.72 2.50
N GLY A 57 -15.28 -2.95 2.64
CA GLY A 57 -16.02 -4.08 3.21
C GLY A 57 -16.40 -3.84 4.66
N THR A 58 -15.49 -3.31 5.49
CA THR A 58 -15.80 -2.97 6.88
C THR A 58 -16.83 -1.84 6.98
N TYR A 59 -16.68 -0.78 6.16
CA TYR A 59 -17.65 0.32 6.10
C TYR A 59 -19.06 -0.16 5.80
N ILE A 60 -19.23 -0.96 4.73
CA ILE A 60 -20.54 -1.51 4.36
C ILE A 60 -21.08 -2.43 5.45
N SER A 61 -20.22 -3.26 6.05
CA SER A 61 -20.64 -4.20 7.09
C SER A 61 -21.23 -3.48 8.30
N PHE A 62 -20.58 -2.42 8.77
CA PHE A 62 -21.10 -1.63 9.90
C PHE A 62 -22.36 -0.84 9.54
N TRP A 63 -22.45 -0.31 8.31
CA TRP A 63 -23.66 0.35 7.84
C TRP A 63 -24.85 -0.62 7.78
N PHE A 64 -24.63 -1.82 7.23
CA PHE A 64 -25.65 -2.87 7.15
C PHE A 64 -26.09 -3.35 8.54
N MET A 65 -25.14 -3.49 9.49
CA MET A 65 -25.46 -3.81 10.88
C MET A 65 -26.41 -2.78 11.49
N GLY A 66 -26.13 -1.48 11.30
CA GLY A 66 -27.01 -0.40 11.75
C GLY A 66 -28.40 -0.44 11.10
N TYR A 67 -28.45 -0.72 9.80
CA TYR A 67 -29.70 -0.89 9.05
C TYR A 67 -30.52 -2.08 9.59
N ALA A 68 -29.90 -3.24 9.80
CA ALA A 68 -30.53 -4.44 10.32
C ALA A 68 -31.10 -4.23 11.73
N ILE A 69 -30.34 -3.59 12.62
CA ILE A 69 -30.79 -3.27 13.99
C ILE A 69 -32.00 -2.32 13.95
N LYS A 70 -31.98 -1.30 13.09
CA LYS A 70 -33.10 -0.36 12.97
C LYS A 70 -34.37 -1.06 12.51
N ASN A 71 -34.26 -1.97 11.53
CA ASN A 71 -35.40 -2.75 11.06
C ASN A 71 -35.91 -3.72 12.13
N ALA A 72 -35.02 -4.46 12.81
CA ALA A 72 -35.40 -5.36 13.89
C ALA A 72 -36.18 -4.63 15.01
N ARG A 73 -35.71 -3.45 15.42
CA ARG A 73 -36.41 -2.62 16.43
C ARG A 73 -37.77 -2.12 15.94
N LYS A 74 -37.91 -1.83 14.64
CA LYS A 74 -39.18 -1.40 14.05
C LYS A 74 -40.20 -2.55 14.06
N THR A 75 -39.78 -3.75 13.67
CA THR A 75 -40.65 -4.93 13.67
C THR A 75 -41.12 -5.28 15.08
N ILE A 76 -40.23 -5.23 16.08
CA ILE A 76 -40.60 -5.50 17.49
C ILE A 76 -41.61 -4.46 18.03
N LYS A 77 -41.50 -3.19 17.64
CA LYS A 77 -42.45 -2.14 18.06
C LYS A 77 -43.80 -2.18 17.35
N GLN A 78 -43.93 -2.92 16.25
CA GLN A 78 -45.17 -3.04 15.49
C GLN A 78 -46.03 -4.22 15.95
N VAL A 79 -45.50 -5.11 16.80
CA VAL A 79 -46.24 -6.12 17.56
C VAL A 79 -46.64 -5.52 18.89
#